data_AF-R5CU06-F1
#
_entry.id   AF-R5CU06-F1
#
_cell.length_a   1.000
_cell.length_b   1.000
_cell.length_c   1.000
_cell.angle_alpha   90.00
_cell.angle_beta   90.00
_cell.angle_gamma   90.00
#
_symmetry.space_group_name_H-M   'P 1'
#
loop_
_entity.id
_entity.type
_entity.pdbx_description
1 polymer ?
#
loop_
_entity_poly.entity_id
_entity_poly.type
_entity_poly.pdbx_seq_one_letter_code
_entity_poly.pdbx_strand_id
1 'polypeptide(L)'
;MKSDIKNVAAFLATAIWADGVYAEEEKSVLGEIAEALKTDAAELAKQVDEALAVIEGKDEDGVQEYLVENASALDECEAKILMQCAIEIVLADNVVSADEVQTLFDLADATGAVEHTDVALMLADLVKYVPEIEIEF
;
A
#
# COMPACT_ATOMS: atom_id res chain seq x y z
N MET A 1 -13.50 2.45 10.13
CA MET A 1 -13.42 2.18 8.68
C MET A 1 -14.80 2.18 8.03
N LYS A 2 -14.92 2.74 6.82
CA LYS A 2 -16.12 2.77 5.97
C LYS A 2 -16.03 1.74 4.84
N SER A 3 -14.85 1.56 4.27
CA SER A 3 -14.57 0.58 3.22
C SER A 3 -14.53 -0.84 3.78
N ASP A 4 -14.71 -1.84 2.92
CA ASP A 4 -14.55 -3.24 3.32
C ASP A 4 -13.08 -3.51 3.66
N ILE A 5 -12.83 -4.21 4.76
CA ILE A 5 -11.48 -4.58 5.21
C ILE A 5 -10.73 -5.40 4.14
N LYS A 6 -11.45 -6.14 3.30
CA LYS A 6 -10.87 -6.91 2.20
C LYS A 6 -10.31 -6.02 1.13
N ASN A 7 -11.03 -4.95 0.78
CA ASN A 7 -10.59 -4.00 -0.24
C ASN A 7 -9.36 -3.24 0.26
N VAL A 8 -9.38 -2.85 1.54
CA VAL A 8 -8.23 -2.24 2.23
C VAL A 8 -7.03 -3.18 2.24
N ALA A 9 -7.24 -4.45 2.62
CA ALA A 9 -6.17 -5.43 2.67
C ALA A 9 -5.58 -5.73 1.30
N ALA A 10 -6.41 -5.84 0.25
CA ALA A 10 -5.96 -6.02 -1.13
C ALA A 10 -5.07 -4.86 -1.60
N PHE A 11 -5.45 -3.62 -1.25
CA PHE A 11 -4.66 -2.43 -1.54
C PHE A 11 -3.29 -2.48 -0.85
N LEU A 12 -3.26 -2.75 0.46
CA LEU A 12 -2.00 -2.81 1.23
C LEU A 12 -1.12 -3.99 0.80
N ALA A 13 -1.72 -5.15 0.50
CA ALA A 13 -0.99 -6.32 0.00
C ALA A 13 -0.28 -6.05 -1.32
N THR A 14 -0.86 -5.21 -2.18
CA THR A 14 -0.21 -4.83 -3.45
C THR A 14 0.97 -3.89 -3.21
N ALA A 15 0.87 -2.99 -2.22
CA ALA A 15 2.00 -2.14 -1.81
C ALA A 15 3.15 -2.97 -1.22
N ILE A 16 2.82 -3.95 -0.37
CA ILE A 16 3.79 -4.90 0.21
C ILE A 16 4.44 -5.78 -0.88
N TRP A 17 3.69 -6.17 -1.90
CA TRP A 17 4.24 -7.01 -2.96
C TRP A 17 5.18 -6.24 -3.91
N ALA A 18 5.26 -4.91 -3.83
CA ALA A 18 6.00 -4.08 -4.77
C ALA A 18 7.48 -4.47 -4.90
N ASP A 19 8.13 -4.83 -3.79
CA ASP A 19 9.52 -5.30 -3.74
C ASP A 19 9.63 -6.84 -3.87
N GLY A 20 8.48 -7.52 -3.89
CA GLY A 20 8.35 -8.98 -3.94
C GLY A 20 8.68 -9.69 -2.61
N VAL A 21 8.82 -8.97 -1.50
CA VAL A 21 9.29 -9.50 -0.21
C VAL A 21 8.39 -9.05 0.93
N TYR A 22 7.58 -9.98 1.44
CA TYR A 22 6.86 -9.72 2.69
C TYR A 22 7.76 -9.91 3.93
N ALA A 23 8.34 -8.81 4.44
CA ALA A 23 9.32 -8.80 5.52
C ALA A 23 8.70 -8.54 6.92
N GLU A 24 9.47 -8.74 7.99
CA GLU A 24 8.98 -8.49 9.37
C GLU A 24 8.82 -6.99 9.65
N GLU A 25 9.58 -6.16 8.95
CA GLU A 25 9.57 -4.71 9.00
C GLU A 25 8.19 -4.17 8.58
N GLU A 26 7.61 -4.68 7.48
CA GLU A 26 6.31 -4.27 6.97
C GLU A 26 5.15 -4.72 7.87
N LYS A 27 5.30 -5.87 8.54
CA LYS A 27 4.33 -6.33 9.55
C LYS A 27 4.21 -5.37 10.72
N SER A 28 5.30 -4.70 11.08
CA SER A 28 5.26 -3.69 12.14
C SER A 28 4.43 -2.47 11.73
N VAL A 29 4.51 -2.07 10.45
CA VAL A 29 3.73 -0.96 9.88
C VAL A 29 2.24 -1.28 9.84
N LEU A 30 1.84 -2.54 9.57
CA LEU A 30 0.42 -2.95 9.58
C LEU A 30 -0.28 -2.69 10.92
N GLY A 31 0.44 -2.74 12.04
CA GLY A 31 -0.11 -2.40 13.37
C GLY A 31 -0.48 -0.92 13.48
N GLU A 32 0.38 -0.04 12.98
CA GLU A 32 0.16 1.42 12.97
C GLU A 32 -0.97 1.79 12.01
N ILE A 33 -1.02 1.14 10.84
CA ILE A 33 -2.10 1.29 9.86
C ILE A 33 -3.45 0.88 10.47
N ALA A 34 -3.49 -0.24 11.19
CA ALA A 34 -4.72 -0.69 11.84
C ALA A 34 -5.24 0.32 12.87
N GLU A 35 -4.34 0.94 13.63
CA GLU A 35 -4.69 2.02 14.57
C GLU A 35 -5.25 3.24 13.83
N ALA A 36 -4.60 3.68 12.75
CA ALA A 36 -5.03 4.82 11.93
C ALA A 36 -6.44 4.61 11.33
N LEU A 37 -6.72 3.40 10.84
CA LEU A 37 -8.01 3.01 10.26
C LEU A 37 -9.07 2.67 11.31
N LYS A 38 -8.67 2.64 12.59
CA LYS A 38 -9.48 2.24 13.75
C LYS A 38 -10.10 0.85 13.54
N THR A 39 -9.25 -0.09 13.14
CA THR A 39 -9.61 -1.50 12.93
C THR A 39 -8.78 -2.40 13.83
N ASP A 40 -9.15 -3.67 13.90
CA ASP A 40 -8.38 -4.68 14.62
C ASP A 40 -7.14 -5.07 13.81
N ALA A 41 -5.97 -4.97 14.44
CA ALA A 41 -4.69 -5.25 13.78
C ALA A 41 -4.53 -6.73 13.39
N ALA A 42 -5.04 -7.66 14.20
CA ALA A 42 -4.95 -9.08 13.91
C ALA A 42 -5.87 -9.47 12.74
N GLU A 43 -7.06 -8.88 12.66
CA GLU A 43 -7.94 -9.08 11.51
C GLU A 43 -7.36 -8.43 10.25
N LEU A 44 -6.79 -7.21 10.32
CA LEU A 44 -6.16 -6.58 9.17
C LEU A 44 -4.99 -7.42 8.64
N ALA A 45 -4.09 -7.84 9.51
CA ALA A 45 -2.94 -8.68 9.14
C ALA A 45 -3.40 -9.98 8.47
N LYS A 46 -4.41 -10.64 9.02
CA LYS A 46 -4.98 -11.86 8.43
C LYS A 46 -5.56 -11.61 7.03
N GLN A 47 -6.28 -10.51 6.83
CA GLN A 47 -6.84 -10.18 5.51
C GLN A 47 -5.74 -9.84 4.50
N VAL A 48 -4.65 -9.18 4.95
CA VAL A 48 -3.48 -8.90 4.11
C VAL A 48 -2.77 -10.20 3.72
N ASP A 49 -2.57 -11.14 4.65
CA ASP A 49 -2.02 -12.47 4.33
C ASP A 49 -2.88 -13.23 3.30
N GLU A 50 -4.22 -13.18 3.46
CA GLU A 50 -5.15 -13.79 2.51
C GLU A 50 -5.07 -13.12 1.13
N ALA A 51 -4.91 -11.80 1.06
CA ALA A 51 -4.77 -11.05 -0.19
C ALA A 51 -3.42 -11.32 -0.88
N LEU A 52 -2.31 -11.36 -0.11
CA LEU A 52 -0.98 -11.73 -0.63
C LEU A 52 -1.01 -13.12 -1.29
N ALA A 53 -1.63 -14.10 -0.63
CA ALA A 53 -1.78 -15.45 -1.20
C ALA A 53 -2.60 -15.47 -2.51
N VAL A 54 -3.51 -14.51 -2.71
CA VAL A 54 -4.26 -14.34 -3.97
C VAL A 54 -3.37 -13.72 -5.05
N ILE A 55 -2.58 -12.70 -4.70
CA ILE A 55 -1.64 -12.01 -5.60
C ILE A 55 -0.55 -12.96 -6.07
N GLU A 56 0.04 -13.77 -5.19
CA GLU A 56 1.07 -14.78 -5.54
C GLU A 56 0.60 -15.79 -6.61
N GLY A 57 -0.71 -16.04 -6.69
CA GLY A 57 -1.31 -16.95 -7.67
C GLY A 57 -1.62 -16.31 -9.02
N LYS A 58 -1.35 -15.02 -9.21
CA LYS A 58 -1.73 -14.23 -10.39
C LYS A 58 -0.49 -13.81 -11.19
N ASP A 59 -0.70 -13.53 -12.47
CA ASP A 59 0.24 -12.82 -13.32
C ASP A 59 0.05 -11.29 -13.16
N GLU A 60 0.96 -10.50 -13.73
CA GLU A 60 0.93 -9.02 -13.64
C GLU A 60 -0.44 -8.43 -14.02
N ASP A 61 -1.02 -8.87 -15.14
CA ASP A 61 -2.35 -8.46 -15.57
C ASP A 61 -3.43 -8.84 -14.53
N GLY A 62 -3.37 -10.06 -13.98
CA GLY A 62 -4.30 -10.53 -12.97
C GLY A 62 -4.17 -9.81 -11.62
N VAL A 63 -2.97 -9.35 -11.26
CA VAL A 63 -2.72 -8.50 -10.09
C VAL A 63 -3.33 -7.11 -10.32
N GLN A 64 -3.12 -6.53 -11.50
CA GLN A 64 -3.70 -5.22 -11.84
C GLN A 64 -5.24 -5.25 -11.84
N GLU A 65 -5.86 -6.29 -12.41
CA GLU A 65 -7.32 -6.45 -12.35
C GLU A 65 -7.83 -6.55 -10.91
N TYR A 66 -7.13 -7.35 -10.08
CA TYR A 66 -7.47 -7.50 -8.66
C TYR A 66 -7.33 -6.19 -7.90
N LEU A 67 -6.26 -5.44 -8.15
CA LEU A 67 -6.03 -4.13 -7.54
C LEU A 67 -7.17 -3.16 -7.90
N VAL A 68 -7.49 -3.02 -9.19
CA VAL A 68 -8.53 -2.08 -9.67
C VAL A 68 -9.93 -2.44 -9.12
N GLU A 69 -10.27 -3.73 -9.08
CA GLU A 69 -11.56 -4.20 -8.52
C GLU A 69 -11.72 -3.79 -7.05
N ASN A 70 -10.65 -3.91 -6.25
CA ASN A 70 -10.69 -3.63 -4.82
C ASN A 70 -10.51 -2.14 -4.50
N ALA A 71 -9.56 -1.47 -5.15
CA ALA A 71 -9.21 -0.09 -4.88
C ALA A 71 -10.30 0.90 -5.32
N SER A 72 -10.99 0.63 -6.43
CA SER A 72 -12.10 1.48 -6.90
C SER A 72 -13.34 1.45 -5.98
N ALA A 73 -13.41 0.48 -5.06
CA ALA A 73 -14.46 0.36 -4.07
C ALA A 73 -14.11 1.02 -2.72
N LEU A 74 -12.96 1.70 -2.62
CA LEU A 74 -12.55 2.44 -1.43
C LEU A 74 -13.25 3.81 -1.34
N ASP A 75 -13.55 4.24 -0.11
CA ASP A 75 -14.00 5.61 0.16
C ASP A 75 -12.86 6.60 -0.15
N GLU A 76 -13.15 7.69 -0.86
CA GLU A 76 -12.14 8.68 -1.29
C GLU A 76 -11.28 9.23 -0.13
N CYS A 77 -11.87 9.44 1.05
CA CYS A 77 -11.10 9.90 2.21
C CYS A 77 -10.19 8.80 2.76
N GLU A 78 -10.62 7.55 2.71
CA GLU A 78 -9.81 6.40 3.14
C GLU A 78 -8.72 6.07 2.13
N ALA A 79 -8.98 6.22 0.83
CA ALA A 79 -7.98 6.04 -0.23
C ALA A 79 -6.75 6.93 0.00
N LYS A 80 -6.93 8.18 0.44
CA LYS A 80 -5.81 9.08 0.78
C LYS A 80 -5.03 8.63 2.02
N ILE A 81 -5.71 8.11 3.03
CA ILE A 81 -5.06 7.54 4.22
C ILE A 81 -4.27 6.30 3.83
N LEU A 82 -4.88 5.42 3.03
CA LEU A 82 -4.25 4.18 2.57
C LEU A 82 -3.06 4.46 1.64
N MET A 83 -3.12 5.52 0.84
CA MET A 83 -1.96 5.94 0.05
C MET A 83 -0.78 6.33 0.94
N GLN A 84 -1.02 7.07 2.03
CA GLN A 84 0.04 7.38 2.99
C GLN A 84 0.59 6.11 3.63
N CYS A 85 -0.30 5.19 4.02
CA CYS A 85 0.10 3.89 4.56
C CYS A 85 0.92 3.05 3.56
N ALA A 86 0.56 3.06 2.28
CA ALA A 86 1.32 2.36 1.23
C ALA A 86 2.72 2.97 1.05
N ILE A 87 2.85 4.30 1.14
CA ILE A 87 4.15 4.95 1.13
C ILE A 87 4.97 4.56 2.36
N GLU A 88 4.37 4.53 3.55
CA GLU A 88 5.07 4.09 4.79
C GLU A 88 5.54 2.64 4.71
N ILE A 89 4.80 1.76 4.02
CA ILE A 89 5.22 0.38 3.73
C ILE A 89 6.46 0.39 2.83
N VAL A 90 6.39 1.09 1.69
CA VAL A 90 7.53 1.22 0.75
C VAL A 90 8.76 1.82 1.43
N LEU A 91 8.58 2.76 2.37
CA LEU A 91 9.70 3.37 3.08
C LEU A 91 10.29 2.51 4.22
N ALA A 92 9.70 1.35 4.53
CA ALA A 92 10.03 0.57 5.71
C ALA A 92 11.47 0.01 5.69
N ASP A 93 11.98 -0.35 4.52
CA ASP A 93 13.34 -0.86 4.33
C ASP A 93 14.38 0.26 4.11
N ASN A 94 13.94 1.51 4.01
CA ASN A 94 14.71 2.72 3.68
C ASN A 94 15.29 2.73 2.25
N VAL A 95 14.80 1.90 1.34
CA VAL A 95 15.13 1.95 -0.08
C VAL A 95 13.90 2.49 -0.82
N VAL A 96 14.14 3.29 -1.86
CA VAL A 96 13.07 3.72 -2.77
C VAL A 96 13.55 3.48 -4.18
N SER A 97 12.98 2.47 -4.81
CA SER A 97 13.24 2.05 -6.18
C SER A 97 12.21 2.61 -7.17
N ALA A 98 12.55 2.57 -8.46
CA ALA A 98 11.64 2.97 -9.53
C ALA A 98 10.36 2.11 -9.57
N ASP A 99 10.47 0.81 -9.28
CA ASP A 99 9.36 -0.15 -9.33
C ASP A 99 8.37 0.10 -8.18
N GLU A 100 8.84 0.47 -7.00
CA GLU A 100 7.97 0.85 -5.88
C GLU A 100 7.25 2.17 -6.14
N VAL A 101 7.95 3.17 -6.69
CA VAL A 101 7.34 4.44 -7.08
C VAL A 101 6.26 4.21 -8.16
N GLN A 102 6.52 3.33 -9.12
CA GLN A 102 5.53 2.95 -10.12
C GLN A 102 4.32 2.26 -9.46
N THR A 103 4.56 1.34 -8.53
CA THR A 103 3.48 0.66 -7.78
C THR A 103 2.61 1.66 -7.01
N LEU A 104 3.20 2.69 -6.39
CA LEU A 104 2.44 3.76 -5.71
C LEU A 104 1.54 4.55 -6.68
N PHE A 105 1.99 4.78 -7.91
CA PHE A 105 1.17 5.43 -8.94
C PHE A 105 0.07 4.50 -9.47
N ASP A 106 0.35 3.22 -9.64
CA ASP A 106 -0.65 2.24 -10.06
C ASP A 106 -1.75 2.07 -8.99
N LEU A 107 -1.36 2.08 -7.71
CA LEU A 107 -2.27 2.15 -6.57
C LEU A 107 -3.15 3.41 -6.62
N ALA A 108 -2.57 4.56 -6.93
CA ALA A 108 -3.31 5.83 -7.03
C ALA A 108 -4.34 5.79 -8.17
N ASP A 109 -3.91 5.35 -9.34
CA ASP A 109 -4.78 5.20 -10.51
C ASP A 109 -5.93 4.22 -10.24
N ALA A 110 -5.66 3.13 -9.53
CA ALA A 110 -6.66 2.13 -9.19
C ALA A 110 -7.75 2.66 -8.24
N THR A 111 -7.43 3.62 -7.37
CA THR A 111 -8.45 4.30 -6.53
C THR A 111 -9.34 5.24 -7.34
N GLY A 112 -8.82 5.81 -8.44
CA GLY A 112 -9.48 6.88 -9.20
C GLY A 112 -9.70 8.18 -8.42
N ALA A 113 -9.13 8.31 -7.21
CA ALA A 113 -9.40 9.40 -6.27
C ALA A 113 -8.13 10.16 -5.83
N VAL A 114 -6.95 9.60 -6.11
CA VAL A 114 -5.65 10.18 -5.73
C VAL A 114 -4.84 10.46 -6.98
N GLU A 115 -4.40 11.70 -7.15
CA GLU A 115 -3.58 12.11 -8.29
C GLU A 115 -2.10 11.79 -8.03
N HIS A 116 -1.33 11.48 -9.08
CA HIS A 116 0.12 11.21 -8.95
C HIS A 116 0.88 12.37 -8.31
N THR A 117 0.43 13.62 -8.53
CA THR A 117 1.01 14.80 -7.88
C THR A 117 0.83 14.77 -6.37
N ASP A 118 -0.30 14.26 -5.88
CA ASP A 118 -0.54 14.11 -4.45
C ASP A 118 0.37 13.03 -3.86
N VAL A 119 0.51 11.89 -4.55
CA VAL A 119 1.43 10.80 -4.15
C VAL A 119 2.87 11.30 -4.04
N ALA A 120 3.35 12.01 -5.06
CA ALA A 120 4.71 12.55 -5.06
C ALA A 120 4.95 13.54 -3.92
N LEU A 121 3.96 14.38 -3.59
CA LEU A 121 4.05 15.30 -2.46
C LEU A 121 4.01 14.58 -1.11
N MET A 122 3.20 13.52 -0.97
CA MET A 122 3.16 12.69 0.24
C MET A 122 4.49 11.96 0.45
N LEU A 123 5.04 11.34 -0.58
CA LEU A 123 6.34 10.68 -0.55
C LEU A 123 7.44 11.67 -0.16
N ALA A 124 7.51 12.82 -0.84
CA ALA A 124 8.48 13.85 -0.53
C ALA A 124 8.33 14.42 0.90
N ASP A 125 7.13 14.40 1.48
CA ASP A 125 6.91 14.82 2.86
C ASP A 125 7.40 13.78 3.86
N LEU A 126 7.07 12.49 3.64
CA LEU A 126 7.45 11.38 4.52
C LEU A 126 8.96 11.12 4.50
N VAL A 127 9.60 11.18 3.33
CA VAL A 127 11.06 11.04 3.16
C VAL A 127 11.86 12.01 4.05
N LYS A 128 11.32 13.21 4.35
CA LYS A 128 12.00 14.19 5.25
C LYS A 128 12.21 13.67 6.67
N TYR A 129 11.40 12.70 7.08
CA TYR A 129 11.44 12.11 8.41
C TYR A 129 12.28 10.83 8.47
N VAL A 130 12.77 10.35 7.31
CA VAL A 130 13.60 9.15 7.20
C VAL A 130 15.03 9.55 6.82
N PRO A 131 15.97 9.63 7.79
CA PRO A 131 17.27 10.27 7.59
C PRO A 131 18.26 9.47 6.72
N GLU A 132 18.02 8.18 6.48
CA GLU A 132 18.94 7.27 5.78
C GLU A 132 18.29 6.58 4.57
N ILE A 133 17.44 7.30 3.81
CA ILE A 133 16.87 6.77 2.56
C ILE A 133 17.93 6.62 1.46
N GLU A 134 17.95 5.45 0.83
CA GLU A 134 18.64 5.15 -0.42
C GLU A 134 17.66 5.24 -1.60
N ILE A 135 18.08 5.89 -2.69
CA ILE A 135 17.27 6.02 -3.91
C ILE A 135 17.90 5.17 -5.00
N GLU A 136 17.16 4.18 -5.50
CA GLU A 136 17.57 3.32 -6.62
C GLU A 136 16.85 3.74 -7.92
N PHE A 137 17.62 3.91 -9.00
CA PHE A 137 17.15 4.40 -10.31
C PHE A 137 17.24 3.33 -11.40
#